data_AF-A0A7C3ZQY5-F1
#
_entry.id   AF-A0A7C3ZQY5-F1
#
_cell.length_a   1.000
_cell.length_b   1.000
_cell.length_c   1.000
_cell.angle_alpha   90.00
_cell.angle_beta   90.00
_cell.angle_gamma   90.00
#
_symmetry.space_group_name_H-M   'P 1'
#
loop_
_entity.id
_entity.type
_entity.pdbx_description
1 polymer ?
#
loop_
_entity_poly.entity_id
_entity_poly.type
_entity_poly.pdbx_seq_one_letter_code
_entity_poly.pdbx_strand_id
1 'polypeptide(L)'
;MRKMPLGILGALVALSLVIGVSATFSDYNADRSIHWNITTDDAELIDLRPIQPYAYIADTGELIVDFSSNNPNYPGYGDGISPSSEYNFNEVFAVSNHLWEDMSI
;
A
#
# COMPACT_ATOMS: atom_id res chain seq x y z
N MET A 1 40.22 64.69 23.70
CA MET A 1 39.44 63.57 23.11
C MET A 1 38.38 63.14 24.11
N ARG A 2 37.09 63.39 23.83
CA ARG A 2 35.97 63.09 24.72
C ARG A 2 35.81 61.58 24.83
N LYS A 3 36.10 60.99 26.01
CA LYS A 3 35.83 59.57 26.28
C LYS A 3 34.32 59.37 26.11
N MET A 4 33.86 58.78 25.01
CA MET A 4 32.51 58.24 24.99
C MET A 4 32.41 57.34 26.22
N PRO A 5 31.43 57.55 27.12
CA PRO A 5 31.39 56.78 28.36
C PRO A 5 31.19 55.33 27.94
N LEU A 6 32.16 54.47 28.29
CA LEU A 6 32.17 53.05 27.93
C LEU A 6 30.83 52.34 28.20
N GLY A 7 30.04 52.84 29.16
CA GLY A 7 28.69 52.35 29.45
C GLY A 7 27.69 52.52 28.30
N ILE A 8 27.74 53.62 27.55
CA ILE A 8 26.84 53.81 26.39
C ILE A 8 27.23 52.86 25.26
N LEU A 9 28.52 52.65 25.05
CA LEU A 9 29.00 51.67 24.06
C LEU A 9 28.61 50.25 24.46
N GLY A 10 28.77 49.89 25.74
CA GLY A 10 28.33 48.59 26.27
C GLY A 10 26.82 48.37 26.13
N ALA A 11 26.02 49.41 26.38
CA ALA A 11 24.57 49.36 26.20
C ALA A 11 24.16 49.17 24.73
N LEU A 12 24.83 49.86 23.80
CA LEU A 12 24.58 49.69 22.36
C LEU A 12 24.96 48.29 21.87
N VAL A 13 26.07 47.74 22.36
CA VAL A 13 26.49 46.36 22.03
C VAL A 13 25.48 45.34 22.57
N ALA A 14 25.07 45.46 23.84
CA ALA A 14 24.08 44.56 24.43
C ALA A 14 22.73 44.64 23.69
N LEU A 15 22.28 45.84 23.34
CA LEU A 15 21.05 46.05 22.58
C LEU A 15 21.14 45.42 21.18
N SER A 16 22.28 45.60 20.49
CA SER A 16 22.50 44.99 19.17
C SER A 16 22.52 43.45 19.22
N LEU A 17 23.02 42.87 20.32
CA LEU A 17 23.01 41.44 20.53
C LEU A 17 21.58 40.93 20.73
N VAL A 18 20.77 41.61 21.55
CA VAL A 18 19.38 41.23 21.85
C VAL A 18 18.48 41.33 20.61
N ILE A 19 18.67 42.36 19.77
CA ILE A 19 17.90 42.50 18.52
C ILE A 19 18.34 41.47 17.47
N GLY A 20 19.61 41.04 17.50
CA GLY A 20 20.16 40.05 16.58
C GLY A 20 19.77 38.60 16.87
N VAL A 21 19.27 38.28 18.08
CA VAL A 21 18.75 36.94 18.39
C VAL A 21 17.29 36.83 17.94
N SER A 22 17.05 36.96 16.63
CA SER A 22 15.78 36.50 16.07
C SER A 22 15.79 34.97 16.12
N ALA A 23 14.95 34.37 16.94
CA ALA A 23 14.69 32.95 16.86
C ALA A 23 13.96 32.67 15.53
N THR A 24 14.64 32.00 14.60
CA THR A 24 14.01 31.51 13.36
C THR A 24 13.16 30.29 13.73
N PHE A 25 11.91 30.52 14.12
CA PHE A 25 10.94 29.44 14.23
C PHE A 25 10.54 29.02 12.81
N SER A 26 10.86 27.78 12.43
CA SER A 26 10.34 27.17 11.21
C SER A 26 9.16 26.32 11.62
N ASP A 27 7.95 26.80 11.31
CA ASP A 27 6.76 25.99 11.47
C ASP A 27 6.79 24.89 10.41
N TYR A 28 6.93 23.64 10.85
CA TYR A 28 6.77 22.48 9.99
C TYR A 28 5.31 22.05 10.04
N ASN A 29 4.56 22.42 9.01
CA ASN A 29 3.21 21.91 8.85
C ASN A 29 3.26 20.61 8.03
N ALA A 30 2.64 19.56 8.56
CA ALA A 30 2.56 18.26 7.89
C ALA A 30 1.09 17.86 7.83
N ASP A 31 0.46 18.15 6.71
CA ASP A 31 -0.89 17.67 6.42
C ASP A 31 -0.82 16.18 6.10
N ARG A 32 -1.51 15.37 6.90
CA ARG A 32 -1.72 13.94 6.63
C ARG A 32 -3.21 13.71 6.47
N SER A 33 -3.63 13.27 5.30
CA SER A 33 -4.99 12.77 5.09
C SER A 33 -4.99 11.24 5.08
N ILE A 34 -6.05 10.65 5.64
CA ILE A 34 -6.33 9.22 5.54
C ILE A 34 -7.71 9.11 4.90
N HIS A 35 -7.80 8.41 3.79
CA HIS A 35 -9.05 8.19 3.07
C HIS A 35 -9.43 6.71 3.14
N TRP A 36 -10.67 6.42 3.55
CA TRP A 36 -11.24 5.08 3.58
C TRP A 36 -12.43 5.06 2.61
N ASN A 37 -12.36 4.25 1.56
CA ASN A 37 -13.51 3.99 0.70
C ASN A 37 -14.05 2.60 1.04
N ILE A 38 -15.20 2.56 1.72
CA ILE A 38 -15.87 1.32 2.10
C ILE A 38 -16.95 1.07 1.06
N THR A 39 -16.71 0.07 0.20
CA THR A 39 -17.62 -0.31 -0.88
C THR A 39 -18.47 -1.50 -0.44
N THR A 40 -19.70 -1.59 -0.93
CA THR A 40 -20.56 -2.76 -0.73
C THR A 40 -20.02 -3.96 -1.50
N ASP A 41 -20.26 -5.18 -1.02
CA ASP A 41 -19.82 -6.43 -1.66
C ASP A 41 -20.12 -6.45 -3.19
N ASP A 42 -21.32 -6.00 -3.57
CA ASP A 42 -21.78 -5.91 -4.97
C ASP A 42 -20.95 -4.96 -5.88
N ALA A 43 -20.14 -4.08 -5.30
CA ALA A 43 -19.30 -3.11 -6.00
C ALA A 43 -17.79 -3.31 -5.70
N GLU A 44 -17.44 -4.33 -4.92
CA GLU A 44 -16.08 -4.79 -4.77
C GLU A 44 -15.64 -5.45 -6.08
N LEU A 45 -14.66 -4.85 -6.76
CA LEU A 45 -14.09 -5.38 -8.01
C LEU A 45 -12.95 -6.36 -7.71
N ILE A 46 -13.21 -7.33 -6.83
CA ILE A 46 -12.32 -8.49 -6.70
C ILE A 46 -12.57 -9.40 -7.90
N ASP A 47 -11.56 -9.54 -8.74
CA ASP A 47 -11.57 -10.47 -9.86
C ASP A 47 -10.73 -11.70 -9.53
N LEU A 48 -11.30 -12.87 -9.78
CA LEU A 48 -10.67 -14.17 -9.58
C LEU A 48 -10.23 -14.70 -10.94
N ARG A 49 -8.92 -14.80 -11.15
CA ARG A 49 -8.35 -15.27 -12.41
C ARG A 49 -7.75 -16.66 -12.26
N PRO A 50 -8.35 -17.70 -12.87
CA PRO A 50 -7.71 -19.01 -12.95
C PRO A 50 -6.41 -18.94 -13.78
N ILE A 51 -5.32 -19.53 -13.27
CA ILE A 51 -4.01 -19.53 -13.94
C ILE A 51 -3.68 -20.93 -14.46
N GLN A 52 -4.04 -21.95 -13.69
CA GLN A 52 -3.74 -23.35 -14.01
C GLN A 52 -4.93 -24.07 -14.64
N PRO A 53 -4.69 -25.14 -15.41
CA PRO A 53 -5.76 -25.93 -16.04
C PRO A 53 -6.71 -26.58 -15.02
N TYR A 54 -6.26 -26.76 -13.78
CA TYR A 54 -7.09 -27.31 -12.71
C TYR A 54 -8.02 -26.28 -12.05
N ALA A 55 -7.90 -25.01 -12.39
CA ALA A 55 -8.74 -23.94 -11.87
C ALA A 55 -9.64 -23.37 -12.97
N TYR A 56 -10.90 -23.10 -12.66
CA TYR A 56 -11.82 -22.43 -13.57
C TYR A 56 -12.94 -21.73 -12.81
N ILE A 57 -13.61 -20.77 -13.47
CA ILE A 57 -14.82 -20.13 -12.95
C ILE A 57 -16.03 -20.89 -13.51
N ALA A 58 -16.89 -21.38 -12.62
CA ALA A 58 -18.14 -22.04 -13.00
C ALA A 58 -19.17 -21.04 -13.54
N ASP A 59 -20.22 -21.54 -14.21
CA ASP A 59 -21.34 -20.71 -14.67
C ASP A 59 -22.06 -19.97 -13.52
N THR A 60 -21.91 -20.47 -12.29
CA THR A 60 -22.40 -19.86 -11.04
C THR A 60 -21.54 -18.71 -10.52
N GLY A 61 -20.37 -18.47 -11.13
CA GLY A 61 -19.39 -17.46 -10.70
C GLY A 61 -18.39 -17.95 -9.64
N GLU A 62 -18.44 -19.22 -9.24
CA GLU A 62 -17.55 -19.79 -8.24
C GLU A 62 -16.20 -20.19 -8.85
N LEU A 63 -15.10 -19.88 -8.15
CA LEU A 63 -13.79 -20.44 -8.47
C LEU A 63 -13.72 -21.90 -8.01
N ILE A 64 -13.57 -22.82 -8.96
CA ILE A 64 -13.43 -24.24 -8.72
C ILE A 64 -11.99 -24.66 -8.97
N VAL A 65 -11.42 -25.41 -8.03
CA VAL A 65 -10.16 -26.14 -8.21
C VAL A 65 -10.46 -27.63 -8.24
N ASP A 66 -10.33 -28.23 -9.42
CA ASP A 66 -10.68 -29.62 -9.70
C ASP A 66 -9.49 -30.36 -10.33
N PHE A 67 -8.92 -31.30 -9.60
CA PHE A 67 -7.85 -32.16 -10.08
C PHE A 67 -8.36 -33.46 -10.70
N SER A 68 -9.67 -33.70 -10.73
CA SER A 68 -10.23 -34.94 -11.25
C SER A 68 -10.08 -35.04 -12.77
N SER A 69 -10.16 -36.26 -13.29
CA SER A 69 -10.25 -36.53 -14.73
C SER A 69 -11.57 -36.05 -15.35
N ASN A 70 -12.53 -35.58 -14.54
CA ASN A 70 -13.77 -34.98 -15.01
C ASN A 70 -13.68 -33.46 -15.19
N ASN A 71 -12.53 -32.85 -14.87
CA ASN A 71 -12.34 -31.42 -15.07
C ASN A 71 -12.56 -31.05 -16.56
N PRO A 72 -13.37 -30.02 -16.88
CA PRO A 72 -13.59 -29.56 -18.25
C PRO A 72 -12.32 -29.21 -19.03
N ASN A 73 -11.29 -28.75 -18.31
CA ASN A 73 -9.98 -28.33 -18.81
C ASN A 73 -8.90 -29.39 -18.56
N TYR A 74 -9.30 -30.65 -18.35
CA TYR A 74 -8.38 -31.73 -18.05
C TYR A 74 -7.30 -31.90 -19.15
N PRO A 75 -6.00 -31.92 -18.79
CA PRO A 75 -4.91 -31.88 -19.76
C PRO A 75 -4.68 -33.20 -20.51
N GLY A 76 -5.48 -34.23 -20.24
CA GLY A 76 -5.44 -35.52 -20.95
C GLY A 76 -4.51 -36.57 -20.32
N TYR A 77 -3.98 -36.33 -19.13
CA TYR A 77 -3.11 -37.27 -18.41
C TYR A 77 -3.29 -37.18 -16.88
N GLY A 78 -3.22 -38.34 -16.20
CA GLY A 78 -3.28 -38.50 -14.74
C GLY A 78 -4.69 -38.52 -14.13
N ASP A 79 -5.03 -39.47 -13.26
CA ASP A 79 -6.39 -39.58 -12.68
C ASP A 79 -6.60 -38.72 -11.42
N GLY A 80 -5.93 -37.56 -11.39
CA GLY A 80 -5.93 -36.61 -10.28
C GLY A 80 -4.81 -36.83 -9.27
N ILE A 81 -5.10 -36.64 -7.99
CA ILE A 81 -4.10 -36.69 -6.92
C ILE A 81 -4.01 -38.08 -6.30
N SER A 82 -2.79 -38.54 -6.01
CA SER A 82 -2.56 -39.82 -5.36
C SER A 82 -3.15 -39.82 -3.94
N PRO A 83 -3.83 -40.91 -3.52
CA PRO A 83 -4.27 -41.06 -2.14
C PRO A 83 -3.10 -40.97 -1.17
N SER A 84 -3.35 -40.39 0.01
CA SER A 84 -2.37 -40.28 1.10
C SER A 84 -1.05 -39.56 0.74
N SER A 85 -1.06 -38.73 -0.30
CA SER A 85 0.09 -37.95 -0.73
C SER A 85 -0.13 -36.47 -0.44
N GLU A 86 0.96 -35.76 -0.16
CA GLU A 86 0.95 -34.31 0.02
C GLU A 86 1.40 -33.63 -1.27
N TYR A 87 0.62 -32.65 -1.72
CA TYR A 87 0.89 -31.88 -2.93
C TYR A 87 1.00 -30.40 -2.59
N ASN A 88 1.94 -29.73 -3.26
CA ASN A 88 2.08 -28.29 -3.21
C ASN A 88 1.80 -27.73 -4.60
N PHE A 89 0.80 -26.84 -4.68
CA PHE A 89 0.44 -26.15 -5.90
C PHE A 89 0.72 -24.67 -5.72
N ASN A 90 1.49 -24.09 -6.64
CA ASN A 90 1.79 -22.66 -6.64
C ASN A 90 1.03 -21.96 -7.74
N GLU A 91 0.51 -20.76 -7.47
CA GLU A 91 -0.14 -19.91 -8.47
C GLU A 91 -1.29 -20.62 -9.21
N VAL A 92 -2.20 -21.25 -8.45
CA VAL A 92 -3.38 -21.92 -9.02
C VAL A 92 -4.36 -20.90 -9.62
N PHE A 93 -4.54 -19.78 -8.92
CA PHE A 93 -5.34 -18.64 -9.33
C PHE A 93 -4.71 -17.35 -8.81
N ALA A 94 -5.06 -16.23 -9.42
CA ALA A 94 -4.76 -14.89 -8.94
C ALA A 94 -6.03 -14.19 -8.47
N VAL A 95 -5.83 -13.26 -7.55
CA VAL A 95 -6.84 -12.32 -7.08
C VAL A 95 -6.36 -10.92 -7.46
N SER A 96 -7.18 -10.18 -8.20
CA SER A 96 -6.94 -8.76 -8.49
C SER A 96 -8.04 -7.90 -7.90
N ASN A 97 -7.73 -6.65 -7.55
CA ASN A 97 -8.68 -5.70 -7.01
C ASN A 97 -8.61 -4.42 -7.83
N HIS A 98 -9.49 -4.32 -8.84
CA HIS A 98 -9.50 -3.22 -9.80
C HIS A 98 -9.79 -1.86 -9.17
N LEU A 99 -10.27 -1.81 -7.92
CA LEU A 99 -10.58 -0.55 -7.26
C LEU A 99 -9.32 0.29 -6.96
N TRP A 100 -8.15 -0.33 -6.80
CA TRP A 100 -6.92 0.33 -6.34
C TRP A 100 -5.75 0.27 -7.33
N GLU A 101 -5.89 -0.42 -8.47
CA GLU A 101 -4.76 -0.70 -9.39
C GLU A 101 -4.26 0.56 -10.11
N ASP A 102 -5.11 1.60 -10.23
CA ASP A 102 -4.81 2.87 -10.90
C ASP A 102 -4.69 4.08 -9.95
N MET A 103 -4.64 3.85 -8.64
CA MET A 103 -4.55 4.92 -7.63
C MET A 103 -3.08 5.24 -7.33
N SER A 104 -2.66 6.49 -7.56
CA SER A 104 -1.38 6.98 -7.04
C SER A 104 -1.46 7.04 -5.51
N ILE A 105 -0.66 6.23 -4.85
CA ILE A 105 -0.33 6.34 -3.42
C ILE A 105 0.51 7.58 -3.14
#